data_AF-A0A2I1XC66-F1
#
_entry.id   AF-A0A2I1XC66-F1
#
_cell.length_a   1.000
_cell.length_b   1.000
_cell.length_c   1.000
_cell.angle_alpha   90.00
_cell.angle_beta   90.00
_cell.angle_gamma   90.00
#
_symmetry.space_group_name_H-M   'P 1'
#
loop_
_entity.id
_entity.type
_entity.pdbx_description
1 polymer ?
#
loop_
_entity_poly.entity_id
_entity_poly.type
_entity_poly.pdbx_seq_one_letter_code
_entity_poly.pdbx_strand_id
1 'polypeptide(L)'
;MSYTQLTQDERYHIQYLSRHCTIAEIAKQLNRHKSTISREIRRHRTQGQQYSAEKAQRQSRTIKQRPLQKSPFPDSRNPNTGFRLFPPQITPNFTQIPP
;
A
#
# COMPACT_ATOMS: atom_id res chain seq x y z
N MET A 1 -13.73 -10.36 0.52
CA MET A 1 -13.29 -9.26 -0.37
C MET A 1 -11.89 -9.58 -0.88
N SER A 2 -11.73 -10.02 -2.13
CA SER A 2 -10.39 -10.31 -2.68
C SER A 2 -9.71 -9.01 -3.09
N TYR A 3 -8.59 -8.68 -2.45
CA TYR A 3 -7.77 -7.54 -2.84
C TYR A 3 -6.95 -7.89 -4.08
N THR A 4 -7.36 -7.38 -5.24
CA THR A 4 -6.59 -7.55 -6.48
C THR A 4 -5.74 -6.32 -6.75
N GLN A 5 -4.43 -6.53 -6.88
CA GLN A 5 -3.49 -5.47 -7.28
C GLN A 5 -3.62 -5.18 -8.78
N LEU A 6 -3.50 -3.91 -9.15
CA LEU A 6 -3.34 -3.50 -10.54
C LEU A 6 -2.01 -4.01 -11.10
N THR A 7 -2.11 -4.78 -12.18
CA THR A 7 -1.02 -5.33 -12.99
C THR A 7 -0.30 -4.24 -13.77
N GLN A 8 0.86 -4.59 -14.35
CA GLN A 8 1.64 -3.65 -15.15
C GLN A 8 0.87 -3.19 -16.39
N ASP A 9 0.25 -4.13 -17.12
CA ASP A 9 -0.56 -3.84 -18.30
C ASP A 9 -1.75 -2.95 -18.00
N GLU A 10 -2.46 -3.18 -16.89
CA GLU A 10 -3.56 -2.32 -16.47
C GLU A 10 -3.06 -0.88 -16.20
N ARG A 11 -1.89 -0.72 -15.57
CA ARG A 11 -1.30 0.61 -15.33
C ARG A 11 -0.93 1.32 -16.64
N TYR A 12 -0.37 0.61 -17.61
CA TYR A 12 -0.08 1.18 -18.92
C TYR A 12 -1.36 1.59 -19.66
N HIS A 13 -2.40 0.76 -19.61
CA HIS A 13 -3.71 1.11 -20.18
C HIS A 13 -4.31 2.35 -19.52
N ILE A 14 -4.26 2.46 -18.19
CA ILE A 14 -4.72 3.66 -17.48
C ILE A 14 -3.96 4.90 -17.96
N GLN A 15 -2.64 4.81 -18.16
CA GLN A 15 -1.85 5.92 -18.65
C GLN A 15 -2.29 6.38 -20.04
N TYR A 16 -2.45 5.45 -20.98
CA TYR A 16 -2.92 5.74 -22.33
C TYR A 16 -4.34 6.35 -22.32
N LEU A 17 -5.28 5.68 -21.66
CA LEU A 17 -6.69 6.09 -21.63
C LEU A 17 -6.94 7.36 -20.82
N SER A 18 -6.12 7.67 -19.81
CA SER A 18 -6.30 8.89 -19.00
C SER A 18 -6.17 10.19 -19.79
N ARG A 19 -5.64 10.13 -21.03
CA ARG A 19 -5.55 11.28 -21.95
C ARG A 19 -6.85 11.54 -22.70
N HIS A 20 -7.67 10.53 -22.91
CA HIS A 20 -8.80 10.57 -23.86
C HIS A 20 -10.13 10.10 -23.27
N CYS A 21 -10.11 9.42 -22.13
CA CYS A 21 -11.28 8.81 -21.50
C CYS A 21 -11.46 9.26 -20.06
N THR A 22 -12.69 9.16 -19.59
CA THR A 22 -13.05 9.39 -18.19
C THR A 22 -12.69 8.19 -17.32
N ILE A 23 -12.53 8.43 -16.01
CA ILE A 23 -12.23 7.37 -15.03
C ILE A 23 -13.28 6.24 -15.04
N ALA A 24 -14.54 6.57 -15.35
CA ALA A 24 -15.62 5.59 -15.40
C ALA A 24 -15.51 4.64 -16.62
N GLU A 25 -15.07 5.15 -17.77
CA GLU A 25 -14.85 4.34 -18.97
C GLU A 25 -13.65 3.42 -18.79
N ILE A 26 -12.55 3.95 -18.23
CA ILE A 26 -11.36 3.16 -17.90
C ILE A 26 -11.71 2.03 -16.95
N ALA A 27 -12.54 2.32 -15.94
CA ALA A 27 -13.03 1.32 -14.99
C ALA A 27 -13.82 0.20 -15.68
N LYS A 28 -14.72 0.53 -16.61
CA LYS A 28 -15.47 -0.46 -17.39
C LYS A 28 -14.55 -1.30 -18.27
N GLN A 29 -13.62 -0.67 -18.99
CA GLN A 29 -12.72 -1.35 -19.92
C GLN A 29 -11.76 -2.33 -19.23
N LEU A 30 -11.23 -1.95 -18.06
CA LEU A 30 -10.35 -2.81 -17.26
C LEU A 30 -11.12 -3.75 -16.33
N ASN A 31 -12.46 -3.73 -16.37
CA ASN A 31 -13.33 -4.44 -15.43
C ASN A 31 -12.93 -4.22 -13.96
N ARG A 32 -12.61 -2.97 -13.62
CA ARG A 32 -12.19 -2.54 -12.28
C ARG A 32 -13.16 -1.52 -11.70
N HIS A 33 -13.13 -1.38 -10.39
CA HIS A 33 -13.96 -0.39 -9.73
C HIS A 33 -13.44 1.04 -9.96
N LYS A 34 -14.36 2.00 -10.14
CA LYS A 34 -14.05 3.42 -10.37
C LYS A 34 -13.16 4.02 -9.27
N SER A 35 -13.36 3.60 -8.01
CA SER A 35 -12.52 4.07 -6.90
C SER A 35 -11.09 3.53 -6.97
N THR A 36 -10.88 2.34 -7.53
CA THR A 36 -9.54 1.76 -7.73
C THR A 36 -8.75 2.60 -8.71
N ILE A 37 -9.33 2.90 -9.88
CA ILE A 37 -8.71 3.75 -10.90
C ILE A 37 -8.48 5.16 -10.38
N SER A 38 -9.46 5.76 -9.70
CA SER A 38 -9.31 7.09 -9.11
C SER A 38 -8.18 7.17 -8.08
N ARG A 39 -8.11 6.20 -7.15
CA ARG A 39 -7.04 6.14 -6.14
C ARG A 39 -5.68 5.92 -6.79
N GLU A 40 -5.61 5.04 -7.79
CA GLU A 40 -4.39 4.78 -8.55
C GLU A 40 -3.86 6.06 -9.21
N ILE A 41 -4.71 6.79 -9.94
CA ILE A 41 -4.34 8.05 -10.58
C ILE A 41 -3.91 9.09 -9.54
N ARG A 42 -4.70 9.28 -8.48
CA ARG A 42 -4.42 10.27 -7.44
C ARG A 42 -3.09 10.04 -6.72
N ARG A 43 -2.69 8.79 -6.48
CA ARG A 43 -1.43 8.46 -5.79
C ARG A 43 -0.21 8.75 -6.63
N HIS A 44 -0.29 8.56 -7.95
CA HIS A 44 0.87 8.63 -8.84
C HIS A 44 0.83 9.83 -9.81
N ARG A 45 -0.09 10.77 -9.59
CA ARG A 45 -0.11 12.06 -10.27
C ARG A 45 0.79 13.04 -9.53
N THR A 46 1.85 13.53 -10.18
CA THR A 46 2.65 14.66 -9.67
C THR A 46 1.87 15.96 -9.88
N GLN A 47 2.02 16.95 -9.00
CA GLN A 47 1.28 18.22 -9.10
C GLN A 47 1.43 18.83 -10.50
N GLY A 48 0.30 19.08 -11.17
CA GLY A 48 0.25 19.61 -12.55
C GLY A 48 0.59 18.60 -13.66
N GLN A 49 1.07 17.40 -13.34
CA GLN A 49 1.49 16.40 -14.32
C GLN A 49 0.40 15.35 -14.59
N GLN A 50 0.56 14.62 -15.68
CA GLN A 50 -0.26 13.47 -16.02
C GLN A 50 0.17 12.22 -15.24
N TYR A 51 -0.70 11.21 -15.21
CA TYR A 51 -0.40 9.93 -14.58
C TYR A 51 0.77 9.23 -15.28
N SER A 52 1.66 8.61 -14.49
CA SER A 52 2.81 7.84 -14.99
C SER A 52 2.78 6.42 -14.43
N ALA A 53 2.62 5.43 -15.32
CA ALA A 53 2.58 4.02 -14.96
C ALA A 53 3.94 3.53 -14.41
N GLU A 54 5.04 4.06 -14.93
CA GLU A 54 6.39 3.72 -14.49
C GLU A 54 6.60 4.07 -13.01
N LYS A 55 6.19 5.28 -12.59
CA LYS A 55 6.28 5.69 -11.18
C LYS A 55 5.47 4.78 -10.28
N ALA A 56 4.25 4.43 -10.70
CA ALA A 56 3.36 3.54 -9.98
C ALA A 56 3.98 2.14 -9.79
N GLN A 57 4.61 1.62 -10.84
CA GLN A 57 5.28 0.32 -10.79
C GLN A 57 6.51 0.34 -9.89
N ARG A 58 7.34 1.38 -10.02
CA ARG A 58 8.54 1.55 -9.19
C ARG A 58 8.15 1.56 -7.71
N GLN A 59 7.09 2.29 -7.34
CA GLN A 59 6.58 2.31 -5.98
C GLN A 59 6.09 0.93 -5.51
N SER A 60 5.38 0.18 -6.35
CA SER A 60 4.94 -1.18 -6.01
C SER A 60 6.15 -2.11 -5.74
N ARG A 61 7.18 -2.04 -6.59
CA ARG A 61 8.43 -2.80 -6.41
C ARG A 61 9.14 -2.41 -5.11
N THR A 62 9.26 -1.11 -4.83
CA THR A 62 9.88 -0.62 -3.60
C THR A 62 9.13 -1.09 -2.35
N ILE A 63 7.79 -1.11 -2.36
CA ILE A 63 7.02 -1.63 -1.21
C ILE A 63 7.27 -3.13 -1.01
N LYS A 64 7.30 -3.92 -2.09
CA LYS A 64 7.56 -5.37 -2.00
C LYS A 64 8.98 -5.69 -1.51
N GLN A 65 9.94 -4.84 -1.80
CA GLN A 65 11.35 -5.03 -1.40
C GLN A 65 11.67 -4.50 -0.01
N ARG A 66 10.77 -3.76 0.64
CA ARG A 66 11.02 -3.26 1.99
C ARG A 66 10.89 -4.41 2.99
N PRO A 67 11.98 -4.79 3.69
CA PRO A 67 11.85 -5.69 4.83
C PRO A 67 10.90 -5.02 5.82
N LEU A 68 10.00 -5.82 6.41
CA LEU A 68 9.12 -5.38 7.47
C LEU A 68 10.02 -4.95 8.64
N GLN A 69 10.36 -3.66 8.72
CA GLN A 69 11.16 -3.12 9.81
C GLN A 69 10.38 -3.42 11.10
N LYS A 70 10.93 -4.31 11.92
CA LYS A 70 10.46 -4.52 13.30
C LYS A 70 10.45 -3.14 13.95
N SER A 71 9.34 -2.77 14.59
CA SER A 71 9.16 -1.41 15.12
C SER A 71 10.37 -1.02 15.99
N PRO A 72 10.97 0.16 15.77
CA PRO A 72 12.20 0.57 16.45
C PRO A 72 11.95 1.01 17.91
N PHE A 73 10.89 0.53 18.55
CA PHE A 73 10.54 0.90 19.92
C PHE A 73 10.87 -0.26 20.87
N PRO A 74 12.11 -0.35 21.38
CA PRO A 74 12.43 -1.31 22.42
C PRO A 74 11.83 -0.92 23.78
N ASP A 75 11.41 0.33 24.00
CA ASP A 75 10.66 0.71 25.20
C ASP A 75 9.86 2.01 24.99
N SER A 76 8.52 1.94 25.03
CA SER A 76 7.62 3.09 24.85
C SER A 76 7.16 3.68 26.19
N ARG A 77 8.07 3.77 27.17
CA ARG A 77 7.79 4.35 28.49
C ARG A 77 7.93 5.87 28.43
N ASN A 78 6.93 6.58 28.94
CA ASN A 78 7.04 8.01 29.18
C ASN A 78 8.00 8.27 30.37
N PRO A 79 9.07 9.06 30.22
CA PRO A 79 10.06 9.28 31.28
C PRO A 79 9.52 10.02 32.51
N ASN A 80 8.43 10.78 32.35
CA ASN A 80 7.83 11.57 33.44
C ASN A 80 6.75 10.80 34.20
N THR A 81 6.14 9.78 33.58
CA THR A 81 4.97 9.10 34.16
C THR A 81 5.12 7.59 34.26
N GLY A 82 6.14 6.99 33.64
CA GLY A 82 6.40 5.54 33.65
C GLY A 82 5.37 4.69 32.87
N PHE A 83 4.27 5.29 32.42
CA PHE A 83 3.24 4.58 31.66
C PHE A 83 3.75 4.20 30.27
N ARG A 84 3.43 2.97 29.87
CA ARG A 84 3.67 2.47 28.52
C ARG A 84 2.54 2.93 27.61
N LEU A 85 2.89 3.57 26.50
CA LEU A 85 1.90 3.99 25.50
C LEU A 85 1.21 2.80 24.82
N PHE A 86 1.87 1.63 24.78
CA PHE A 86 1.33 0.40 24.25
C PHE A 86 1.60 -0.77 25.19
N PRO A 87 0.64 -1.70 25.38
CA PRO A 87 0.86 -2.89 26.19
C PRO A 87 1.96 -3.78 25.57
N PRO A 88 2.78 -4.47 26.38
CA PRO A 88 3.76 -5.42 25.86
C PRO A 88 3.05 -6.50 25.05
N GLN A 89 3.61 -6.81 23.88
CA GLN A 89 3.16 -7.96 23.09
C GLN A 89 3.52 -9.21 23.89
N ILE A 90 2.54 -9.87 24.51
CA ILE A 90 2.72 -11.15 25.17
C ILE A 90 3.05 -12.15 24.05
N THR A 91 4.32 -12.46 23.85
CA THR A 91 4.68 -13.59 23.00
C THR A 91 4.28 -14.86 23.75
N PRO A 92 3.41 -15.73 23.20
CA PRO A 92 3.12 -17.00 23.85
C PRO A 92 4.44 -17.79 23.92
N ASN A 93 4.97 -17.91 25.13
CA ASN A 93 6.10 -18.77 25.40
C ASN A 93 5.56 -20.20 25.29
N PHE A 94 5.81 -20.86 24.16
CA PHE A 94 5.65 -22.30 24.06
C PHE A 94 6.75 -22.93 24.93
N THR A 95 6.59 -22.86 26.25
CA THR A 95 7.38 -23.65 27.17
C THR A 95 7.12 -25.09 26.81
N GLN A 96 8.14 -25.73 26.25
CA GLN A 96 8.24 -27.15 26.01
C GLN A 96 7.88 -27.87 27.32
N ILE A 97 6.72 -28.52 27.34
CA ILE A 97 6.34 -29.45 28.40
C ILE A 97 7.26 -30.66 28.21
N PRO A 98 8.19 -30.98 29.12
CA PRO A 98 8.92 -32.23 29.01
C PRO A 98 7.97 -33.40 29.30
N PRO A 99 8.22 -34.58 28.69
CA PRO A 99 7.34 -35.75 28.78
C PRO A 99 7.24 -36.33 30.20
#